data_AF-A0A3M3ZQL0-F1
#
_entry.id   AF-A0A3M3ZQL0-F1
#
_cell.length_a   1.000
_cell.length_b   1.000
_cell.length_c   1.000
_cell.angle_alpha   90.00
_cell.angle_beta   90.00
_cell.angle_gamma   90.00
#
_symmetry.space_group_name_H-M   'P 1'
#
loop_
_entity.id
_entity.type
_entity.pdbx_description
1 polymer ?
#
loop_
_entity_poly.entity_id
_entity_poly.type
_entity_poly.pdbx_seq_one_letter_code
_entity_poly.pdbx_strand_id
1 'polypeptide(L)'
;MSTNAKKIKARYLFLFLLIAPLVAWYFAAPGVIVHYPKEATDELRLIWNTHDQITRQRMLPGEATSEFGHVFPDENFFMVFFWWTDRGLRKCIGITPKRWATIDIYLDRTGRVDIEKTSPKVIARLKQCVGESDPFRS
;
A
#
# COMPACT_ATOMS: atom_id res chain seq x y z
N MET A 1 13.56 -52.26 2.64
CA MET A 1 13.89 -50.88 3.10
C MET A 1 13.16 -49.84 2.22
N SER A 2 12.35 -48.97 2.82
CA SER A 2 12.01 -47.61 2.34
C SER A 2 11.13 -47.38 1.08
N THR A 3 9.97 -48.04 0.92
CA THR A 3 8.94 -47.60 -0.05
C THR A 3 8.03 -46.50 0.51
N ASN A 4 7.68 -46.58 1.80
CA ASN A 4 6.82 -45.59 2.46
C ASN A 4 7.49 -44.21 2.57
N ALA A 5 8.77 -44.15 2.94
CA ALA A 5 9.50 -42.89 3.05
C ALA A 5 9.68 -42.18 1.68
N LYS A 6 9.84 -42.91 0.56
CA LYS A 6 9.86 -42.32 -0.79
C LYS A 6 8.50 -41.74 -1.19
N LYS A 7 7.40 -42.45 -0.90
CA LYS A 7 6.03 -41.96 -1.18
C LYS A 7 5.66 -40.73 -0.34
N ILE A 8 6.07 -40.71 0.93
CA ILE A 8 5.86 -39.57 1.84
C ILE A 8 6.65 -38.34 1.35
N LYS A 9 7.93 -38.50 0.97
CA LYS A 9 8.72 -37.41 0.38
C LYS A 9 8.12 -36.88 -0.92
N ALA A 10 7.63 -37.75 -1.81
CA ALA A 10 6.96 -37.35 -3.04
C ALA A 10 5.64 -36.60 -2.78
N ARG A 11 4.85 -37.02 -1.78
CA ARG A 11 3.61 -36.33 -1.38
C ARG A 11 3.88 -34.93 -0.83
N TYR A 12 4.88 -34.77 0.02
CA TYR A 12 5.28 -33.45 0.51
C TYR A 12 5.86 -32.56 -0.59
N LEU A 13 6.63 -33.13 -1.52
CA LEU A 13 7.13 -32.39 -2.68
C LEU A 13 5.98 -31.90 -3.57
N PHE A 14 4.96 -32.73 -3.79
CA PHE A 14 3.77 -32.37 -4.58
C PHE A 14 2.92 -31.30 -3.89
N LEU A 15 2.71 -31.43 -2.57
CA LEU A 15 2.05 -30.41 -1.75
C LEU A 15 2.82 -29.08 -1.78
N PHE A 16 4.15 -29.12 -1.65
CA PHE A 16 4.98 -27.93 -1.75
C PHE A 16 4.87 -27.28 -3.14
N LEU A 17 4.88 -28.05 -4.21
CA LEU A 17 4.72 -27.56 -5.58
C LEU A 17 3.38 -26.86 -5.83
N LEU A 18 2.32 -27.27 -5.12
CA LEU A 18 1.00 -26.64 -5.20
C LEU A 18 0.89 -25.38 -4.32
N ILE A 19 1.49 -25.41 -3.12
CA ILE A 19 1.39 -24.31 -2.15
C ILE A 19 2.38 -23.19 -2.48
N ALA A 20 3.59 -23.52 -2.92
CA ALA A 20 4.65 -22.56 -3.24
C ALA A 20 4.21 -21.46 -4.23
N PRO A 21 3.54 -21.73 -5.36
CA PRO A 21 3.09 -20.67 -6.27
C PRO A 21 2.00 -19.77 -5.64
N LEU A 22 1.10 -20.32 -4.82
CA LEU A 22 0.09 -19.52 -4.12
C LEU A 22 0.74 -18.59 -3.09
N VAL A 23 1.70 -19.09 -2.33
CA VAL A 23 2.47 -18.30 -1.37
C VAL A 23 3.30 -17.25 -2.10
N ALA A 24 3.98 -17.62 -3.19
CA ALA A 24 4.76 -16.70 -4.01
C ALA A 24 3.87 -15.59 -4.59
N TRP A 25 2.66 -15.92 -5.05
CA TRP A 25 1.68 -14.95 -5.53
C TRP A 25 1.25 -13.96 -4.44
N TYR A 26 0.97 -14.47 -3.24
CA TYR A 26 0.61 -13.62 -2.09
C TYR A 26 1.71 -12.61 -1.76
N PHE A 27 2.98 -13.03 -1.75
CA PHE A 27 4.12 -12.13 -1.50
C PHE A 27 4.48 -11.23 -2.70
N ALA A 28 3.99 -11.54 -3.90
CA ALA A 28 4.22 -10.73 -5.07
C ALA A 28 3.34 -9.46 -5.10
N ALA A 29 2.22 -9.47 -4.37
CA ALA A 29 1.26 -8.38 -4.35
C ALA A 29 1.91 -7.13 -3.75
N PRO A 30 1.95 -6.02 -4.48
CA PRO A 30 2.61 -4.83 -3.99
C PRO A 30 1.76 -4.18 -2.88
N GLY A 31 2.39 -3.91 -1.74
CA GLY A 31 1.73 -3.27 -0.61
C GLY A 31 2.04 -1.77 -0.55
N VAL A 32 1.09 -0.99 -0.04
CA VAL A 32 1.31 0.41 0.32
C VAL A 32 0.81 0.61 1.73
N ILE A 33 1.65 1.22 2.59
CA ILE A 33 1.28 1.58 3.95
C ILE A 33 1.48 3.08 4.11
N VAL A 34 0.42 3.77 4.56
CA VAL A 34 0.47 5.19 4.90
C VAL A 34 0.40 5.31 6.41
N HIS A 35 1.46 5.87 6.99
CA HIS A 35 1.60 6.07 8.44
C HIS A 35 1.26 7.50 8.81
N TYR A 36 0.43 7.67 9.84
CA TYR A 36 0.10 8.97 10.38
C TYR A 36 0.68 9.14 11.80
N PRO A 37 1.48 10.19 12.06
CA PRO A 37 2.21 10.32 13.31
C PRO A 37 1.30 10.50 14.51
N LYS A 38 1.74 10.01 15.67
CA LYS A 38 1.04 10.18 16.96
C LYS A 38 0.97 11.63 17.41
N GLU A 39 1.90 12.46 16.95
CA GLU A 39 1.96 13.87 17.30
C GLU A 39 1.01 14.75 16.49
N ALA A 40 0.26 14.16 15.55
CA ALA A 40 -0.81 14.86 14.86
C ALA A 40 -2.02 15.05 15.78
N THR A 41 -2.87 16.03 15.46
CA THR A 41 -4.02 16.38 16.33
C THR A 41 -5.38 16.15 15.68
N ASP A 42 -5.41 15.93 14.36
CA ASP A 42 -6.64 15.82 13.59
C ASP A 42 -6.89 14.39 13.13
N GLU A 43 -8.15 13.97 13.14
CA GLU A 43 -8.60 12.75 12.46
C GLU A 43 -8.50 12.95 10.94
N LEU A 44 -7.91 11.97 10.26
CA LEU A 44 -7.90 11.90 8.81
C LEU A 44 -9.06 11.05 8.34
N ARG A 45 -9.89 11.60 7.45
CA ARG A 45 -10.84 10.83 6.65
C ARG A 45 -10.16 10.50 5.34
N LEU A 46 -10.19 9.24 4.94
CA LEU A 46 -9.45 8.78 3.78
C LEU A 46 -10.29 7.87 2.88
N ILE A 47 -9.93 7.88 1.62
CA ILE A 47 -10.46 7.03 0.57
C ILE A 47 -9.27 6.43 -0.17
N TRP A 48 -9.25 5.11 -0.21
CA TRP A 48 -8.46 4.36 -1.18
C TRP A 48 -9.31 4.14 -2.43
N ASN A 49 -8.73 4.41 -3.59
CA ASN A 49 -9.30 4.02 -4.88
C ASN A 49 -8.24 3.24 -5.65
N THR A 50 -8.38 1.92 -5.64
CA THR A 50 -7.45 0.99 -6.30
C THR A 50 -8.22 0.25 -7.38
N HIS A 51 -8.01 0.63 -8.65
CA HIS A 51 -8.69 0.03 -9.80
C HIS A 51 -10.22 -0.08 -9.59
N ASP A 52 -10.86 1.06 -9.34
CA ASP A 52 -12.30 1.23 -9.07
C ASP A 52 -12.82 0.59 -7.76
N GLN A 53 -11.95 -0.04 -6.96
CA GLN A 53 -12.29 -0.45 -5.60
C GLN A 53 -12.12 0.72 -4.65
N ILE A 54 -13.25 1.28 -4.21
CA ILE A 54 -13.31 2.45 -3.33
C ILE A 54 -13.53 2.00 -1.89
N THR A 55 -12.52 2.17 -1.05
CA THR A 55 -12.59 1.87 0.38
C THR A 55 -12.49 3.16 1.19
N ARG A 56 -13.51 3.45 2.01
CA ARG A 56 -13.53 4.63 2.88
C ARG A 56 -13.15 4.23 4.30
N GLN A 57 -12.21 4.95 4.88
CA GLN A 57 -11.76 4.70 6.26
C GLN A 57 -11.52 6.03 6.98
N ARG A 58 -11.29 5.90 8.28
CA ARG A 58 -10.82 6.98 9.15
C ARG A 58 -9.51 6.52 9.76
N MET A 59 -8.62 7.45 10.02
CA MET A 59 -7.30 7.20 10.58
C MET A 59 -7.01 8.26 11.64
N LEU A 60 -6.86 7.81 12.87
CA LEU A 60 -6.50 8.64 14.02
C LEU A 60 -4.98 8.86 14.08
N PRO A 61 -4.52 9.91 14.76
CA PRO A 61 -3.09 10.11 15.01
C PRO A 61 -2.43 8.87 15.60
N GLY A 62 -1.35 8.40 14.97
CA GLY A 62 -0.61 7.19 15.36
C GLY A 62 -1.06 5.90 14.69
N GLU A 63 -2.12 5.93 13.91
CA GLU A 63 -2.57 4.80 13.11
C GLU A 63 -1.89 4.77 11.74
N ALA A 64 -2.04 3.63 11.07
CA ALA A 64 -1.63 3.45 9.69
C ALA A 64 -2.74 2.74 8.92
N THR A 65 -2.87 3.07 7.65
CA THR A 65 -3.73 2.36 6.70
C THR A 65 -2.86 1.66 5.67
N SER A 66 -3.32 0.51 5.19
CA SER A 66 -2.63 -0.27 4.17
C SER A 66 -3.59 -0.69 3.07
N GLU A 67 -3.12 -0.63 1.83
CA GLU A 67 -3.84 -1.12 0.66
C GLU A 67 -2.92 -1.97 -0.21
N PHE A 68 -3.49 -2.98 -0.86
CA PHE A 68 -2.76 -3.87 -1.75
C PHE A 68 -3.08 -3.57 -3.22
N GLY A 69 -2.06 -3.53 -4.05
CA GLY A 69 -2.23 -3.45 -5.50
C GLY A 69 -2.30 -4.83 -6.14
N HIS A 70 -2.46 -4.84 -7.47
CA HIS A 70 -2.40 -6.08 -8.23
C HIS A 70 -0.95 -6.52 -8.51
N VAL A 71 -0.70 -7.83 -8.50
CA VAL A 71 0.61 -8.41 -8.87
C VAL A 71 0.94 -8.11 -10.33
N PHE A 72 -0.07 -8.29 -11.19
CA PHE A 72 -0.02 -8.02 -12.62
C PHE A 72 -1.06 -6.94 -12.94
N PRO A 73 -0.74 -5.66 -12.69
CA PRO A 73 -1.61 -4.56 -13.08
C PRO A 73 -1.70 -4.51 -14.61
N ASP A 74 -2.90 -4.29 -15.13
CA ASP A 74 -3.11 -3.91 -16.53
C ASP A 74 -2.68 -2.45 -16.77
N GLU A 75 -2.74 -2.01 -18.04
CA GLU A 75 -2.33 -0.66 -18.46
C GLU A 75 -3.19 0.46 -17.85
N ASN A 76 -4.41 0.14 -17.40
CA ASN A 76 -5.35 1.07 -16.80
C ASN A 76 -5.27 1.06 -15.27
N PHE A 77 -4.37 0.28 -14.67
CA PHE A 77 -4.26 0.20 -13.23
C PHE A 77 -3.83 1.53 -12.62
N PHE A 78 -4.62 2.01 -11.66
CA PHE A 78 -4.29 3.14 -10.82
C PHE A 78 -4.57 2.79 -9.36
N MET A 79 -3.78 3.41 -8.48
CA MET A 79 -3.99 3.39 -7.04
C MET A 79 -3.90 4.83 -6.56
N VAL A 80 -4.95 5.29 -5.90
CA VAL A 80 -5.05 6.66 -5.43
C VAL A 80 -5.40 6.64 -3.95
N PHE A 81 -4.63 7.41 -3.18
CA PHE A 81 -4.90 7.69 -1.78
C PHE A 81 -5.36 9.14 -1.67
N PHE A 82 -6.61 9.32 -1.27
CA PHE A 82 -7.23 10.62 -1.07
C PHE A 82 -7.56 10.79 0.40
N TRP A 83 -7.19 11.92 1.01
CA TRP A 83 -7.46 12.14 2.43
C TRP A 83 -7.70 13.61 2.75
N TRP A 84 -8.43 13.86 3.83
CA TRP A 84 -8.76 15.19 4.28
C TRP A 84 -9.00 15.25 5.78
N THR A 85 -8.93 16.46 6.34
CA THR A 85 -9.34 16.76 7.71
C THR A 85 -10.58 17.64 7.70
N ASP A 86 -11.30 17.63 8.82
CA ASP A 86 -12.43 18.56 9.02
C ASP A 86 -11.96 20.03 9.13
N ARG A 87 -10.65 20.27 9.34
CA ARG A 87 -10.04 21.62 9.36
C ARG A 87 -9.65 22.16 7.97
N GLY A 88 -10.01 21.45 6.90
CA GLY A 88 -9.85 21.94 5.52
C GLY A 88 -8.58 21.47 4.80
N LEU A 89 -7.76 20.62 5.41
CA LEU A 89 -6.72 19.91 4.64
C LEU A 89 -7.42 18.94 3.68
N ARG A 90 -7.07 18.97 2.40
CA ARG A 90 -7.51 17.98 1.41
C ARG A 90 -6.36 17.71 0.45
N LYS A 91 -5.96 16.44 0.35
CA LYS A 91 -4.79 16.00 -0.40
C LYS A 91 -5.07 14.69 -1.12
N CYS A 92 -4.34 14.49 -2.22
CA CYS A 92 -4.46 13.30 -3.03
C CYS A 92 -3.11 12.93 -3.62
N ILE A 93 -2.77 11.64 -3.56
CA ILE A 93 -1.60 11.07 -4.22
C ILE A 93 -2.02 9.88 -5.07
N GLY A 94 -1.62 9.92 -6.33
CA GLY A 94 -1.54 8.73 -7.18
C GLY A 94 -0.27 7.97 -6.83
N ILE A 95 -0.39 6.69 -6.59
CA ILE A 95 0.69 5.83 -6.14
C ILE A 95 0.92 4.79 -7.21
N THR A 96 2.17 4.66 -7.65
CA THR A 96 2.57 3.51 -8.47
C THR A 96 3.15 2.44 -7.55
N PRO A 97 2.45 1.34 -7.22
CA PRO A 97 2.97 0.28 -6.35
C PRO A 97 4.18 -0.46 -6.95
N LYS A 98 5.08 -1.01 -6.13
CA LYS A 98 6.26 -1.78 -6.59
C LYS A 98 6.01 -3.27 -6.38
N ARG A 99 6.02 -4.06 -7.45
CA ARG A 99 5.92 -5.53 -7.36
C ARG A 99 6.93 -6.10 -6.37
N TRP A 100 6.51 -7.11 -5.60
CA TRP A 100 7.34 -7.78 -4.59
C TRP A 100 7.87 -6.86 -3.49
N ALA A 101 7.23 -5.72 -3.25
CA ALA A 101 7.64 -4.79 -2.21
C ALA A 101 6.42 -4.09 -1.61
N THR A 102 6.57 -3.78 -0.33
CA THR A 102 5.72 -2.83 0.37
C THR A 102 6.42 -1.48 0.38
N ILE A 103 5.69 -0.41 0.09
CA ILE A 103 6.20 0.95 0.21
C ILE A 103 5.55 1.65 1.40
N ASP A 104 6.38 2.29 2.21
CA ASP A 104 5.95 3.09 3.34
C ASP A 104 5.93 4.57 2.96
N ILE A 105 4.81 5.21 3.21
CA ILE A 105 4.60 6.65 3.04
C ILE A 105 4.31 7.21 4.43
N TYR A 106 5.07 8.22 4.83
CA TYR A 106 4.88 8.87 6.11
C TYR A 106 4.19 10.20 5.89
N LEU A 107 3.15 10.46 6.68
CA LEU A 107 2.55 11.78 6.77
C LEU A 107 3.23 12.58 7.89
N ASP A 108 3.21 13.90 7.79
CA ASP A 108 3.64 14.82 8.83
C ASP A 108 2.49 15.11 9.82
N ARG A 109 2.78 15.90 10.85
CA ARG A 109 1.81 16.29 11.90
C ARG A 109 0.63 17.11 11.37
N THR A 110 0.77 17.67 10.17
CA THR A 110 -0.26 18.45 9.49
C THR A 110 -1.04 17.61 8.47
N GLY A 111 -0.71 16.32 8.33
CA GLY A 111 -1.32 15.41 7.36
C GLY A 111 -0.77 15.56 5.93
N ARG A 112 0.39 16.19 5.71
CA ARG A 112 1.05 16.22 4.39
C ARG A 112 2.05 15.08 4.25
N VAL A 113 2.52 14.78 3.05
CA VAL A 113 3.57 13.77 2.89
C VAL A 113 4.89 14.29 3.47
N ASP A 114 5.43 13.58 4.46
CA ASP A 114 6.71 13.87 5.09
C ASP A 114 7.85 13.40 4.16
N ILE A 115 8.46 14.36 3.47
CA ILE A 115 9.55 14.11 2.52
C ILE A 115 10.88 13.76 3.19
N GLU A 116 11.02 14.02 4.50
CA GLU A 116 12.23 13.70 5.26
C GLU A 116 12.20 12.24 5.72
N LYS A 117 11.01 11.74 6.10
CA LYS A 117 10.82 10.33 6.50
C LYS A 117 10.53 9.39 5.33
N THR A 118 9.81 9.87 4.31
CA THR A 118 9.49 9.04 3.15
C THR A 118 10.71 8.92 2.24
N SER A 119 11.07 7.69 1.86
CA SER A 119 12.24 7.45 1.01
C SER A 119 12.14 8.21 -0.33
N PRO A 120 13.21 8.86 -0.82
CA PRO A 120 13.20 9.54 -2.11
C PRO A 120 12.77 8.64 -3.28
N LYS A 121 13.07 7.34 -3.22
CA LYS A 121 12.64 6.34 -4.22
C LYS A 121 11.13 6.11 -4.19
N VAL A 122 10.49 6.25 -3.04
CA VAL A 122 9.03 6.16 -2.89
C VAL A 122 8.41 7.47 -3.39
N ILE A 123 8.94 8.62 -2.98
CA ILE A 123 8.48 9.96 -3.42
C ILE A 123 8.45 10.06 -4.96
N ALA A 124 9.50 9.59 -5.64
CA ALA A 124 9.56 9.58 -7.11
C ALA A 124 8.44 8.77 -7.80
N ARG A 125 7.71 7.94 -7.05
CA ARG A 125 6.62 7.08 -7.52
C ARG A 125 5.24 7.59 -7.09
N LEU A 126 5.22 8.69 -6.34
CA LEU A 126 4.03 9.43 -5.98
C LEU A 126 3.81 10.53 -7.02
N LYS A 127 2.57 10.69 -7.44
CA LYS A 127 2.13 11.74 -8.37
C LYS A 127 0.99 12.52 -7.73
N GLN A 128 0.98 13.82 -7.95
CA GLN A 128 -0.18 14.65 -7.62
C GLN A 128 -1.38 14.22 -8.47
N CYS A 129 -2.57 14.18 -7.86
CA CYS A 129 -3.81 13.93 -8.59
C CYS A 129 -4.23 15.19 -9.39
N VAL A 130 -4.76 14.98 -10.59
CA VAL A 130 -5.21 16.08 -11.46
C VAL A 130 -6.32 16.88 -10.76
N GLY A 131 -6.15 18.20 -10.66
CA GLY A 131 -7.14 19.11 -10.05
C GLY A 131 -7.14 19.18 -8.52
N GLU A 132 -6.24 18.47 -7.84
CA GLU A 132 -6.07 18.55 -6.38
C GLU A 132 -4.84 19.39 -5.99
N SER A 133 -4.81 19.92 -4.77
CA SER A 133 -3.64 20.66 -4.27
C SER A 133 -2.38 19.78 -4.15
N ASP A 134 -1.19 20.39 -4.24
CA ASP A 134 0.10 19.68 -4.18
C ASP A 134 0.18 18.83 -2.90
N PRO A 135 0.40 17.50 -2.98
CA PRO A 135 0.51 16.64 -1.80
C PRO A 135 1.72 16.95 -0.91
N PHE A 136 2.71 17.65 -1.44
CA PHE A 136 3.95 18.01 -0.75
C PHE A 136 4.00 19.49 -0.30
N ARG A 137 3.14 20.36 -0.84
CA ARG A 137 3.17 21.81 -0.56
C ARG A 137 1.80 22.39 -0.21
N SER A 138 1.79 23.63 0.28
CA SER A 138 0.58 24.38 0.64
C SER A 138 -0.23 24.75 -0.59
#